data_AF-A0A662TRL7-F1
#
_entry.id   AF-A0A662TRL7-F1
#
_cell.length_a   1.000
_cell.length_b   1.000
_cell.length_c   1.000
_cell.angle_alpha   90.00
_cell.angle_beta   90.00
_cell.angle_gamma   90.00
#
_symmetry.space_group_name_H-M   'P 1'
#
loop_
_entity.id
_entity.type
_entity.pdbx_description
1 polymer ?
#
loop_
_entity_poly.entity_id
_entity_poly.type
_entity_poly.pdbx_seq_one_letter_code
_entity_poly.pdbx_strand_id
1 'polypeptide(L)' 'MSFAKAKRVLARYRERLLALEEVVGVGLGVREGKVCILVFVRHLTKNLEKVLPKRIEGVDVVIEEVGEIRAYG' A
#
# COMPACT_ATOMS: atom_id res chain seq x y z
N MET A 1 -13.31 7.47 7.25
CA MET A 1 -13.33 6.09 6.71
C MET A 1 -13.18 5.11 7.88
N SER A 2 -13.93 3.99 7.92
CA SER A 2 -13.80 3.01 9.01
C SER A 2 -12.71 1.97 8.72
N PHE A 3 -12.10 1.44 9.77
CA PHE A 3 -11.07 0.39 9.67
C PHE A 3 -11.59 -0.88 8.99
N ALA A 4 -12.82 -1.30 9.33
CA ALA A 4 -13.46 -2.49 8.75
C ALA A 4 -13.59 -2.38 7.22
N LYS A 5 -13.97 -1.20 6.70
CA LYS A 5 -14.05 -0.97 5.25
C LYS A 5 -12.66 -1.04 4.62
N ALA A 6 -11.67 -0.36 5.19
CA ALA A 6 -10.30 -0.39 4.65
C ALA A 6 -9.71 -1.81 4.64
N LYS A 7 -9.96 -2.61 5.68
CA LYS A 7 -9.55 -4.03 5.75
C LYS A 7 -10.16 -4.85 4.62
N ARG A 8 -11.44 -4.69 4.33
CA ARG A 8 -12.11 -5.38 3.22
C ARG A 8 -11.53 -4.96 1.86
N VAL A 9 -11.30 -3.66 1.66
CA VAL A 9 -10.69 -3.14 0.43
C VAL A 9 -9.28 -3.72 0.26
N LEU A 10 -8.43 -3.65 1.29
CA LEU A 10 -7.09 -4.20 1.24
C LEU A 10 -7.10 -5.70 0.90
N ALA A 11 -7.96 -6.50 1.55
CA ALA A 11 -8.07 -7.92 1.28
C ALA A 11 -8.40 -8.22 -0.19
N ARG A 12 -9.31 -7.45 -0.80
CA ARG A 12 -9.72 -7.61 -2.20
C ARG A 12 -8.61 -7.27 -3.20
N TYR A 13 -7.75 -6.30 -2.88
CA TYR A 13 -6.72 -5.80 -3.79
C TYR A 13 -5.31 -6.31 -3.46
N ARG A 14 -5.14 -7.06 -2.36
CA ARG A 14 -3.84 -7.49 -1.82
C ARG A 14 -2.97 -8.16 -2.88
N GLU A 15 -3.48 -9.19 -3.54
CA GLU A 15 -2.71 -9.95 -4.54
C GLU A 15 -2.31 -9.10 -5.74
N ARG A 16 -3.21 -8.25 -6.22
CA ARG A 16 -2.92 -7.34 -7.35
C ARG A 16 -1.85 -6.31 -7.00
N LEU A 17 -1.86 -5.79 -5.77
CA LEU A 17 -0.84 -4.84 -5.32
C LEU A 17 0.52 -5.54 -5.13
N LEU A 18 0.54 -6.74 -4.55
CA LEU A 18 1.76 -7.53 -4.37
C LEU A 18 2.33 -8.09 -5.68
N ALA A 19 1.52 -8.16 -6.74
CA ALA A 19 1.99 -8.55 -8.07
C ALA A 19 2.80 -7.45 -8.79
N LEU A 20 2.85 -6.22 -8.25
CA LEU A 20 3.70 -5.17 -8.79
C LEU A 20 5.14 -5.39 -8.30
N GLU A 21 6.09 -5.45 -9.23
CA GLU A 21 7.50 -5.83 -8.98
C GLU A 21 8.17 -5.05 -7.83
N GLU A 22 7.93 -3.73 -7.76
CA GLU A 22 8.51 -2.88 -6.72
C GLU A 22 7.80 -2.97 -5.37
N VAL A 23 6.62 -3.59 -5.28
CA VAL A 23 5.84 -3.68 -4.04
C VAL A 23 6.33 -4.85 -3.20
N VAL A 24 6.88 -4.54 -2.03
CA VAL A 24 7.41 -5.52 -1.07
C VAL A 24 6.43 -5.84 0.06
N GLY A 25 5.39 -5.03 0.22
CA GLY A 25 4.38 -5.27 1.25
C GLY A 25 3.17 -4.34 1.14
N VAL A 26 2.06 -4.77 1.75
CA VAL A 26 0.86 -3.95 1.89
C VAL A 26 0.23 -4.12 3.26
N GLY A 27 -0.28 -3.01 3.80
CA GLY A 27 -0.86 -2.97 5.14
C GLY A 27 -1.93 -1.90 5.28
N LEU A 28 -2.48 -1.79 6.49
CA LEU A 28 -3.31 -0.65 6.88
C LEU A 28 -2.52 0.23 7.83
N GLY A 29 -2.72 1.54 7.69
CA GLY A 29 -2.12 2.53 8.56
C GLY A 29 -3.08 3.64 8.90
N VAL A 30 -2.63 4.53 9.78
CA VAL A 30 -3.27 5.82 10.03
C VAL A 30 -2.30 6.92 9.62
N ARG A 31 -2.78 7.85 8.80
CA ARG A 31 -2.07 9.07 8.40
C ARG A 31 -3.02 10.24 8.61
N GLU A 32 -2.57 11.27 9.33
CA GLU A 32 -3.39 12.46 9.64
C GLU A 32 -4.77 12.11 10.26
N GLY A 33 -4.81 11.10 11.12
CA GLY A 33 -6.05 10.64 11.75
C GLY A 33 -7.02 9.86 10.83
N LYS A 34 -6.62 9.55 9.59
CA LYS A 34 -7.43 8.78 8.63
C LYS A 34 -6.83 7.41 8.35
N VAL A 35 -7.69 6.39 8.29
CA VAL A 35 -7.28 5.02 7.89
C VAL A 35 -6.95 5.01 6.40
N CYS A 36 -5.78 4.48 6.05
CA CYS A 36 -5.27 4.34 4.69
C CYS A 36 -4.70 2.95 4.43
N ILE A 37 -4.52 2.62 3.15
CA ILE A 37 -3.73 1.47 2.70
C ILE A 37 -2.29 1.95 2.56
N LEU A 38 -1.36 1.28 3.25
CA LEU A 38 0.07 1.47 3.08
C LEU A 38 0.58 0.50 2.02
N VAL A 39 1.31 1.00 1.04
CA VAL A 39 2.02 0.21 0.04
C VAL A 39 3.51 0.45 0.24
N PHE A 40 4.21 -0.59 0.69
CA PHE A 40 5.64 -0.57 0.92
C PHE A 40 6.35 -1.00 -0.35
N VAL A 41 7.33 -0.20 -0.77
CA VAL A 41 8.01 -0.39 -2.05
C VAL A 41 9.52 -0.45 -1.84
N ARG A 42 10.22 -1.21 -2.68
CA ARG A 42 11.69 -1.27 -2.63
C ARG A 42 12.28 0.07 -3.03
N HIS A 43 11.83 0.62 -4.16
CA HIS A 43 12.20 1.94 -4.64
C HIS A 43 10.99 2.74 -5.10
N LEU A 44 10.89 4.01 -4.71
CA LEU A 44 9.86 4.89 -5.23
C LEU A 44 10.25 5.38 -6.62
N THR A 45 9.69 4.74 -7.65
CA THR A 45 9.92 5.14 -9.05
C THR A 45 8.77 6.01 -9.57
N LYS A 46 9.08 6.92 -10.51
CA LYS A 46 8.07 7.74 -11.21
C LYS A 46 7.02 6.89 -11.94
N ASN A 47 7.37 5.66 -12.32
CA ASN A 47 6.41 4.73 -12.94
C ASN A 47 5.41 4.22 -11.91
N LEU A 48 5.88 3.88 -10.71
CA LEU A 48 5.03 3.39 -9.64
C LEU A 48 4.00 4.42 -9.19
N GLU A 49 4.40 5.69 -9.08
CA GLU A 49 3.48 6.80 -8.75
C GLU A 49 2.35 6.98 -9.79
N LYS A 50 2.59 6.57 -11.05
CA LYS A 50 1.57 6.61 -12.11
C LYS A 50 0.66 5.40 -12.10
N VAL A 51 1.20 4.22 -11.77
CA VAL A 51 0.48 2.94 -11.79
C VAL A 51 -0.35 2.75 -10.52
N LEU A 52 0.17 3.15 -9.36
CA LEU A 52 -0.52 3.02 -8.09
C LEU A 52 -1.61 4.09 -7.96
N PRO A 53 -2.87 3.69 -7.74
CA PRO A 53 -3.94 4.65 -7.55
C PRO A 53 -3.77 5.36 -6.21
N LYS A 54 -4.03 6.67 -6.17
CA LYS A 54 -4.03 7.44 -4.91
C LYS A 54 -5.17 7.07 -3.97
N ARG A 55 -6.23 6.43 -4.48
CA ARG A 55 -7.37 5.90 -3.72
C ARG A 55 -7.91 4.61 -4.34
N ILE A 56 -8.33 3.68 -3.50
CA ILE A 56 -9.03 2.43 -3.89
C ILE A 56 -10.35 2.38 -3.14
N GLU A 57 -11.47 2.33 -3.86
CA GLU A 57 -12.84 2.31 -3.28
C GLU A 57 -13.08 3.41 -2.22
N GLY A 58 -12.43 4.56 -2.40
CA GLY A 58 -12.48 5.73 -1.52
C GLY A 58 -11.55 5.66 -0.30
N VAL A 59 -10.72 4.63 -0.17
CA VAL A 59 -9.65 4.53 0.84
C VAL A 59 -8.38 5.13 0.27
N ASP A 60 -7.73 6.04 0.99
CA ASP A 60 -6.47 6.63 0.57
C ASP A 60 -5.35 5.58 0.54
N VAL A 61 -4.49 5.69 -0.46
CA VAL A 61 -3.30 4.85 -0.63
C VAL A 61 -2.07 5.73 -0.42
N VAL A 62 -1.19 5.28 0.45
CA VAL A 62 0.07 5.97 0.78
C VAL A 62 1.20 5.02 0.44
N ILE A 63 2.17 5.53 -0.33
CA ILE A 63 3.33 4.78 -0.80
C ILE A 63 4.50 5.14 0.10
N GLU A 64 5.21 4.14 0.61
CA GLU A 64 6.37 4.31 1.49
C GLU A 64 7.53 3.51 0.90
N GLU A 65 8.63 4.18 0.56
CA GLU A 65 9.87 3.49 0.19
C GLU A 65 10.55 2.96 1.45
N VAL A 66 10.80 1.65 1.48
CA VAL A 66 11.40 0.96 2.64
C VAL A 66 12.72 0.27 2.30
N GLY A 67 13.14 0.31 1.03
CA GLY A 67 14.32 -0.40 0.56
C GLY A 67 14.13 -1.92 0.55
N GLU A 68 15.23 -2.66 0.64
CA GLU A 68 15.18 -4.11 0.71
C GLU A 68 14.73 -4.61 2.08
N ILE A 69 13.61 -5.35 2.12
CA ILE A 69 13.21 -6.10 3.30
C ILE A 69 13.98 -7.42 3.32
N ARG A 70 14.78 -7.64 4.35
CA ARG A 70 15.50 -8.89 4.59
C ARG A 70 14.97 -9.54 5.86
N ALA A 71 14.79 -10.85 5.85
CA ALA A 71 14.51 -11.60 7.06
C ALA A 71 15.72 -11.46 8.00
N TYR A 72 15.47 -11.02 9.23
CA TYR A 72 16.48 -11.07 10.29
C TYR A 72 16.55 -12.51 10.79
N GLY A 73 17.72 -13.15 10.65
CA GLY A 73 18.00 -14.52 11.04
C GLY A 73 19.08 -14.59 12.10
#